data_AF-A0A381F5I8-F1
#
_entry.id   AF-A0A381F5I8-F1
#
_cell.length_a   1.000
_cell.length_b   1.000
_cell.length_c   1.000
_cell.angle_alpha   90.00
_cell.angle_beta   90.00
_cell.angle_gamma   90.00
#
_symmetry.space_group_name_H-M   'P 1'
#
loop_
_entity.id
_entity.type
_entity.pdbx_description
1 polymer ?
#
loop_
_entity_poly.entity_id
_entity_poly.type
_entity_poly.pdbx_seq_one_letter_code
_entity_poly.pdbx_strand_id
1 'polypeptide(L)'
;MIQKLYANTIGKYGKIYSLIRFLLRNYYNFIFPLHVQLKKKHSLSNDDKIIVSLTSFPKRINKVWMVIETMFNQTHKPDKIVLTLSELQFPDKKLPQKLLEQTQRGLEIIWTKDDIRSHKKYYYTMQKYPNSIVITADDDILYEKSLIEKLIEFHQKYPNYILCNSGALKIGENYLNWKRLFFQPTQPAFNVMQLGGTGTLYPPHSLYKDVFRKDIFLETCPLADDIWLNAMTVLNDKKIVITDYGYWQMPILYKDNDTLHSVNNGENQNTQQISNLIKKYGKEFESKFIVNEE
;
A
#
# COMPACT_ATOMS: atom_id res chain seq x y z
N MET A 1 -1.27 9.46 -19.55
CA MET A 1 -1.77 10.84 -19.82
C MET A 1 -2.77 11.30 -18.75
N ILE A 2 -3.87 10.57 -18.51
CA ILE A 2 -4.90 10.98 -17.53
C ILE A 2 -4.40 11.00 -16.07
N GLN A 3 -3.71 9.97 -15.59
CA GLN A 3 -3.15 9.98 -14.22
C GLN A 3 -2.12 11.10 -14.01
N LYS A 4 -1.38 11.49 -15.05
CA LYS A 4 -0.45 12.63 -15.01
C LYS A 4 -1.20 13.96 -14.92
N LEU A 5 -2.28 14.11 -15.70
CA LEU A 5 -3.16 15.26 -15.60
C LEU A 5 -3.81 15.36 -14.22
N TYR A 6 -4.25 14.23 -13.65
CA TYR A 6 -4.76 14.16 -12.28
C TYR A 6 -3.70 14.58 -11.26
N ALA A 7 -2.48 14.03 -11.35
CA ALA A 7 -1.34 14.40 -10.50
C ALA A 7 -1.04 15.90 -10.53
N ASN A 8 -1.08 16.53 -11.71
CA ASN A 8 -0.85 17.97 -11.88
C ASN A 8 -1.89 18.87 -11.19
N THR A 9 -2.99 18.31 -10.70
CA THR A 9 -4.02 19.04 -9.92
C THR A 9 -3.87 18.88 -8.41
N ILE A 10 -2.99 17.99 -7.95
CA ILE A 10 -2.80 17.70 -6.53
C ILE A 10 -2.01 18.84 -5.88
N GLY A 11 -2.39 19.21 -4.65
CA GLY A 11 -1.83 20.38 -3.96
C GLY A 11 -2.35 21.73 -4.49
N LYS A 12 -3.18 21.74 -5.54
CA LYS A 12 -3.79 22.95 -6.11
C LYS A 12 -5.23 23.15 -5.61
N TYR A 13 -5.51 24.37 -5.17
CA TYR A 13 -6.79 24.79 -4.60
C TYR A 13 -7.65 25.56 -5.62
N GLY A 14 -8.97 25.51 -5.47
CA GLY A 14 -9.93 26.23 -6.31
C GLY A 14 -10.94 25.33 -7.02
N LYS A 15 -12.08 25.92 -7.41
CA LYS A 15 -13.22 25.20 -8.01
C LYS A 15 -12.85 24.48 -9.31
N ILE A 16 -11.99 25.08 -10.14
CA ILE A 16 -11.55 24.50 -11.41
C ILE A 16 -10.77 23.20 -11.18
N TYR A 17 -9.75 23.21 -10.31
CA TYR A 17 -8.99 21.99 -10.00
C TYR A 17 -9.85 20.92 -9.34
N SER A 18 -10.80 21.32 -8.47
CA SER A 18 -11.77 20.39 -7.89
C SER A 18 -12.65 19.73 -8.96
N LEU A 19 -13.17 20.52 -9.92
CA LEU A 19 -13.97 20.02 -11.03
C LEU A 19 -13.15 19.10 -11.94
N ILE A 20 -11.91 19.47 -12.29
CA ILE A 20 -11.02 18.61 -13.08
C ILE A 20 -10.82 17.27 -12.36
N ARG A 21 -10.50 17.28 -11.06
CA ARG A 21 -10.35 16.04 -10.28
C ARG A 21 -11.62 15.20 -10.28
N PHE A 22 -12.78 15.84 -10.12
CA PHE A 22 -14.07 15.17 -10.16
C PHE A 22 -14.31 14.52 -11.53
N LEU A 23 -14.14 15.25 -12.63
CA LEU A 23 -14.36 14.75 -13.99
C LEU A 23 -13.40 13.61 -14.33
N LEU A 24 -12.11 13.77 -14.06
CA LEU A 24 -11.11 12.73 -14.34
C LEU A 24 -11.37 11.46 -13.53
N ARG A 25 -11.73 11.59 -12.25
CA ARG A 25 -12.04 10.44 -11.39
C ARG A 25 -13.27 9.67 -11.89
N ASN A 26 -14.34 10.38 -12.25
CA ASN A 26 -15.53 9.74 -12.81
C ASN A 26 -15.23 9.10 -14.15
N TYR A 27 -14.62 9.84 -15.08
CA TYR A 27 -14.22 9.32 -16.39
C TYR A 27 -13.42 8.03 -16.24
N TYR A 28 -12.39 8.03 -15.38
CA TYR A 28 -11.55 6.85 -15.21
C TYR A 28 -12.32 5.68 -14.60
N ASN A 29 -13.18 5.91 -13.60
CA ASN A 29 -13.97 4.83 -12.97
C ASN A 29 -15.02 4.19 -13.90
N PHE A 30 -15.55 4.92 -14.89
CA PHE A 30 -16.53 4.39 -15.85
C PHE A 30 -15.89 3.83 -17.12
N ILE A 31 -14.83 4.45 -17.63
CA ILE A 31 -14.19 4.05 -18.88
C ILE A 31 -13.14 2.96 -18.67
N PHE A 32 -12.41 2.96 -17.54
CA PHE A 32 -11.41 1.93 -17.25
C PHE A 32 -11.97 0.50 -17.32
N PRO A 33 -13.13 0.18 -16.68
CA PRO A 33 -13.73 -1.15 -16.77
C PRO A 33 -14.02 -1.61 -18.21
N LEU A 34 -14.52 -0.70 -19.05
CA LEU A 34 -14.86 -0.97 -20.45
C LEU A 34 -13.58 -1.22 -21.26
N HIS A 35 -12.59 -0.35 -21.10
CA HIS A 35 -11.29 -0.48 -21.76
C HIS A 35 -10.58 -1.80 -21.41
N VAL A 36 -10.65 -2.19 -20.14
CA VAL A 36 -10.09 -3.44 -19.65
C VAL A 36 -10.75 -4.67 -20.27
N GLN A 37 -12.06 -4.63 -20.53
CA GLN A 37 -12.77 -5.75 -21.17
C GLN A 37 -12.36 -5.96 -22.63
N LEU A 38 -12.00 -4.87 -23.32
CA LEU A 38 -11.61 -4.90 -24.73
C LEU A 38 -10.13 -5.22 -24.95
N LYS A 39 -9.30 -5.10 -23.91
CA LYS A 39 -7.86 -5.32 -24.00
C LYS A 39 -7.46 -6.78 -23.86
N LYS A 40 -6.36 -7.14 -24.54
CA LYS A 40 -5.67 -8.42 -24.35
C LYS A 40 -5.30 -8.60 -22.88
N LYS A 41 -5.62 -9.76 -22.33
CA LYS A 41 -5.28 -10.15 -20.96
C LYS A 41 -3.85 -10.70 -20.90
N HIS A 42 -3.16 -10.35 -19.82
CA HIS A 42 -1.82 -10.85 -19.51
C HIS A 42 -1.90 -11.87 -18.38
N SER A 43 -1.05 -12.90 -18.48
CA SER A 43 -0.76 -13.85 -17.41
C SER A 43 0.65 -13.62 -16.90
N LEU A 44 0.91 -14.00 -15.65
CA LEU A 44 2.21 -13.85 -15.00
C LEU A 44 3.04 -15.14 -15.10
N SER A 45 4.35 -15.02 -14.90
CA SER A 45 5.37 -16.08 -14.95
C SER A 45 5.24 -17.10 -13.81
N ASN A 46 4.79 -16.68 -12.62
CA ASN A 46 4.71 -17.48 -11.41
C ASN A 46 6.09 -17.96 -10.88
N ASP A 47 7.14 -17.15 -11.08
CA ASP A 47 8.50 -17.36 -10.53
C ASP A 47 8.63 -16.99 -9.04
N ASP A 48 7.58 -16.40 -8.45
CA ASP A 48 7.48 -15.97 -7.06
C ASP A 48 8.59 -15.02 -6.58
N LYS A 49 9.29 -14.30 -7.47
CA LYS A 49 10.36 -13.36 -7.07
C LYS A 49 9.81 -12.01 -6.64
N ILE A 50 8.86 -11.47 -7.38
CA ILE A 50 8.19 -10.19 -7.11
C ILE A 50 6.69 -10.44 -6.94
N ILE A 51 6.20 -10.25 -5.72
CA ILE A 51 4.81 -10.51 -5.35
C ILE A 51 4.13 -9.19 -5.02
N VAL A 52 3.04 -8.88 -5.72
CA VAL A 52 2.13 -7.82 -5.26
C VAL A 52 1.16 -8.41 -4.25
N SER A 53 1.03 -7.78 -3.10
CA SER A 53 0.17 -8.26 -2.02
C SER A 53 -0.84 -7.21 -1.59
N LEU A 54 -2.10 -7.63 -1.47
CA LEU A 54 -3.21 -6.80 -1.04
C LEU A 54 -4.20 -7.61 -0.21
N THR A 55 -5.11 -6.91 0.46
CA THR A 55 -6.24 -7.49 1.17
C THR A 55 -7.50 -6.71 0.80
N SER A 56 -8.65 -7.37 0.88
CA SER A 56 -9.94 -6.70 0.70
C SER A 56 -10.97 -7.21 1.70
N PHE A 57 -12.17 -6.64 1.65
CA PHE A 57 -13.29 -6.96 2.52
C PHE A 57 -14.63 -6.77 1.76
N PRO A 58 -15.77 -7.23 2.30
CA PRO A 58 -17.01 -7.36 1.54
C PRO A 58 -17.49 -6.09 0.83
N LYS A 59 -17.34 -4.88 1.41
CA LYS A 59 -17.77 -3.63 0.76
C LYS A 59 -16.99 -3.33 -0.53
N ARG A 60 -15.75 -3.83 -0.68
CA ARG A 60 -14.85 -3.52 -1.79
C ARG A 60 -14.64 -4.68 -2.78
N ILE A 61 -15.05 -5.88 -2.41
CA ILE A 61 -14.78 -7.11 -3.19
C ILE A 61 -15.29 -7.05 -4.63
N ASN A 62 -16.41 -6.37 -4.89
CA ASN A 62 -17.00 -6.24 -6.23
C ASN A 62 -16.17 -5.41 -7.21
N LYS A 63 -15.20 -4.64 -6.72
CA LYS A 63 -14.40 -3.71 -7.53
C LYS A 63 -12.89 -3.94 -7.42
N VAL A 64 -12.41 -4.73 -6.45
CA VAL A 64 -10.96 -5.02 -6.29
C VAL A 64 -10.33 -5.67 -7.52
N TRP A 65 -11.12 -6.38 -8.35
CA TRP A 65 -10.65 -6.91 -9.63
C TRP A 65 -10.04 -5.81 -10.52
N MET A 66 -10.49 -4.56 -10.42
CA MET A 66 -9.91 -3.44 -11.18
C MET A 66 -8.49 -3.12 -10.71
N VAL A 67 -8.24 -3.14 -9.39
CA VAL A 67 -6.89 -2.95 -8.83
C VAL A 67 -5.96 -4.05 -9.32
N ILE A 68 -6.39 -5.30 -9.19
CA ILE A 68 -5.61 -6.46 -9.61
C ILE A 68 -5.32 -6.40 -11.12
N GLU A 69 -6.27 -5.92 -11.91
CA GLU A 69 -6.04 -5.72 -13.34
C GLU A 69 -4.98 -4.64 -13.62
N THR A 70 -4.89 -3.56 -12.81
CA THR A 70 -3.78 -2.59 -12.96
C THR A 70 -2.43 -3.22 -12.67
N MET A 71 -2.37 -4.26 -11.82
CA MET A 71 -1.14 -5.00 -11.51
C MET A 71 -0.73 -5.95 -12.63
N PHE A 72 -1.69 -6.62 -13.28
CA PHE A 72 -1.40 -7.40 -14.49
C PHE A 72 -0.88 -6.56 -15.66
N ASN A 73 -1.21 -5.27 -15.69
CA ASN A 73 -0.87 -4.35 -16.77
C ASN A 73 0.36 -3.46 -16.49
N GLN A 74 1.15 -3.80 -15.47
CA GLN A 74 2.40 -3.09 -15.18
C GLN A 74 3.43 -3.32 -16.31
N THR A 75 4.27 -2.32 -16.58
CA THR A 75 5.35 -2.41 -17.57
C THR A 75 6.38 -3.43 -17.13
N HIS A 76 6.83 -3.33 -15.87
CA HIS A 76 7.48 -4.42 -15.15
C HIS A 76 6.43 -5.24 -14.41
N LYS A 77 6.18 -6.47 -14.88
CA LYS A 77 5.13 -7.32 -14.32
C LYS A 77 5.60 -7.96 -13.01
N PRO A 78 4.73 -8.10 -11.99
CA PRO A 78 5.03 -8.99 -10.88
C PRO A 78 4.97 -10.45 -11.37
N ASP A 79 5.54 -11.36 -10.60
CA ASP A 79 5.44 -12.80 -10.88
C ASP A 79 4.13 -13.39 -10.35
N LYS A 80 3.57 -12.76 -9.30
CA LYS A 80 2.34 -13.17 -8.64
C LYS A 80 1.60 -11.99 -8.03
N ILE A 81 0.28 -12.09 -7.94
CA ILE A 81 -0.56 -11.19 -7.15
C ILE A 81 -1.24 -12.03 -6.07
N VAL A 82 -1.17 -11.61 -4.81
CA VAL A 82 -1.77 -12.31 -3.67
C VAL A 82 -2.85 -11.42 -3.05
N LEU A 83 -4.09 -11.91 -3.08
CA LEU A 83 -5.22 -11.31 -2.36
C LEU A 83 -5.51 -12.14 -1.10
N THR A 84 -5.30 -11.55 0.06
CA THR A 84 -5.65 -12.20 1.34
C THR A 84 -7.05 -11.81 1.78
N LEU A 85 -7.87 -12.78 2.17
CA LEU A 85 -9.26 -12.59 2.62
C LEU A 85 -9.54 -13.36 3.92
N SER A 86 -10.47 -12.83 4.73
CA SER A 86 -10.87 -13.46 6.00
C SER A 86 -12.12 -14.31 5.82
N GLU A 87 -12.09 -15.55 6.28
CA GLU A 87 -13.26 -16.44 6.32
C GLU A 87 -14.37 -15.87 7.23
N LEU A 88 -14.02 -15.12 8.28
CA LEU A 88 -14.98 -14.43 9.14
C LEU A 88 -15.79 -13.37 8.38
N GLN A 89 -15.17 -12.73 7.37
CA GLN A 89 -15.82 -11.73 6.54
C GLN A 89 -16.55 -12.34 5.34
N PHE A 90 -16.19 -13.56 4.95
CA PHE A 90 -16.70 -14.28 3.78
C PHE A 90 -17.04 -15.74 4.14
N PRO A 91 -18.09 -15.99 4.97
CA PRO A 91 -18.41 -17.33 5.43
C PRO A 91 -18.68 -18.32 4.29
N ASP A 92 -19.31 -17.84 3.20
CA ASP A 92 -19.62 -18.65 2.01
C ASP A 92 -18.49 -18.68 0.97
N LYS A 93 -17.40 -17.93 1.18
CA LYS A 93 -16.31 -17.72 0.20
C LYS A 93 -16.78 -17.32 -1.21
N LYS A 94 -17.96 -16.69 -1.33
CA LYS A 94 -18.52 -16.21 -2.60
C LYS A 94 -17.75 -14.99 -3.08
N LEU A 95 -17.20 -15.09 -4.29
CA LEU A 95 -16.43 -14.04 -4.93
C LEU A 95 -17.01 -13.67 -6.31
N PRO A 96 -16.86 -12.40 -6.75
CA PRO A 96 -17.33 -11.99 -8.07
C PRO A 96 -16.61 -12.76 -9.19
N GLN A 97 -17.33 -13.11 -10.25
CA GLN A 97 -16.78 -13.85 -11.39
C GLN A 97 -15.54 -13.17 -12.00
N LYS A 98 -15.54 -11.84 -12.13
CA LYS A 98 -14.39 -11.06 -12.63
C LYS A 98 -13.12 -11.23 -11.79
N LEU A 99 -13.27 -11.48 -10.49
CA LEU A 99 -12.16 -11.77 -9.59
C LEU A 99 -11.69 -13.23 -9.74
N LEU A 100 -12.62 -14.17 -9.87
CA LEU A 100 -12.30 -15.58 -10.09
C LEU A 100 -11.56 -15.80 -11.43
N GLU A 101 -11.94 -15.10 -12.49
CA GLU A 101 -11.24 -15.15 -13.79
C GLU A 101 -9.77 -14.70 -13.71
N GLN A 102 -9.41 -13.92 -12.69
CA GLN A 102 -8.02 -13.47 -12.51
C GLN A 102 -7.13 -14.58 -11.93
N THR A 103 -7.68 -15.59 -11.26
CA THR A 103 -6.87 -16.67 -10.65
C THR A 103 -6.17 -17.51 -11.70
N GLN A 104 -6.77 -17.65 -12.88
CA GLN A 104 -6.20 -18.31 -14.04
C GLN A 104 -4.98 -17.58 -14.65
N ARG A 105 -4.71 -16.35 -14.20
CA ARG A 105 -3.68 -15.47 -14.78
C ARG A 105 -2.53 -15.13 -13.83
N GLY A 106 -2.54 -15.66 -12.61
CA GLY A 106 -1.50 -15.40 -11.60
C GLY A 106 -2.00 -14.65 -10.36
N LEU A 107 -3.32 -14.48 -10.19
CA LEU A 107 -3.89 -14.11 -8.90
C LEU A 107 -4.01 -15.34 -8.01
N GLU A 108 -3.51 -15.23 -6.79
CA GLU A 108 -3.69 -16.20 -5.74
C GLU A 108 -4.57 -15.62 -4.63
N ILE A 109 -5.47 -16.45 -4.08
CA ILE A 109 -6.34 -16.07 -2.97
C ILE A 109 -5.95 -16.87 -1.74
N ILE A 110 -5.51 -16.17 -0.68
CA ILE A 110 -5.22 -16.76 0.62
C ILE A 110 -6.42 -16.53 1.53
N TRP A 111 -7.01 -17.62 2.03
CA TRP A 111 -8.07 -17.59 3.03
C TRP A 111 -7.51 -17.71 4.43
N THR A 112 -7.98 -16.83 5.33
CA THR A 112 -7.48 -16.72 6.71
C THR A 112 -8.62 -16.91 7.70
N LYS A 113 -8.37 -17.63 8.80
CA LYS A 113 -9.41 -17.93 9.81
C LYS A 113 -9.73 -16.75 10.72
N ASP A 114 -8.89 -15.72 10.75
CA ASP A 114 -9.03 -14.53 11.57
C ASP A 114 -9.29 -13.28 10.73
N ASP A 115 -9.43 -12.12 11.37
CA ASP A 115 -9.47 -10.83 10.69
C ASP A 115 -8.53 -9.82 11.35
N ILE A 116 -7.28 -9.79 10.90
CA ILE A 116 -6.30 -8.76 11.30
C ILE A 116 -6.34 -7.52 10.39
N ARG A 117 -7.47 -7.29 9.70
CA ARG A 117 -7.71 -6.09 8.88
C ARG A 117 -6.61 -5.87 7.83
N SER A 118 -6.09 -4.65 7.70
CA SER A 118 -5.08 -4.31 6.68
C SER A 118 -3.77 -5.09 6.86
N HIS A 119 -3.44 -5.53 8.07
CA HIS A 119 -2.21 -6.32 8.31
C HIS A 119 -2.18 -7.65 7.54
N LYS A 120 -3.33 -8.16 7.08
CA LYS A 120 -3.41 -9.37 6.25
C LYS A 120 -2.48 -9.30 5.04
N LYS A 121 -2.31 -8.10 4.44
CA LYS A 121 -1.58 -7.92 3.17
C LYS A 121 -0.08 -8.23 3.28
N TYR A 122 0.55 -8.05 4.43
CA TYR A 122 1.97 -8.39 4.58
C TYR A 122 2.14 -9.69 5.39
N TYR A 123 1.33 -9.86 6.44
CA TYR A 123 1.50 -10.92 7.42
C TYR A 123 1.52 -12.31 6.78
N TYR A 124 0.45 -12.64 6.05
CA TYR A 124 0.29 -13.97 5.44
C TYR A 124 1.18 -14.17 4.22
N THR A 125 1.31 -13.13 3.39
CA THR A 125 2.09 -13.22 2.15
C THR A 125 3.57 -13.37 2.42
N MET A 126 4.15 -12.56 3.32
CA MET A 126 5.60 -12.66 3.63
C MET A 126 5.94 -13.94 4.39
N GLN A 127 5.02 -14.50 5.18
CA GLN A 127 5.23 -15.82 5.81
C GLN A 127 5.21 -16.95 4.78
N LYS A 128 4.30 -16.89 3.81
CA LYS A 128 4.21 -17.90 2.74
C LYS A 128 5.39 -17.80 1.76
N TYR A 129 5.89 -16.59 1.52
CA TYR A 129 6.92 -16.27 0.55
C TYR A 129 8.09 -15.51 1.19
N PRO A 130 8.86 -16.14 2.10
CA PRO A 130 9.84 -15.45 2.93
C PRO A 130 11.06 -14.91 2.15
N ASN A 131 11.33 -15.44 0.96
CA ASN A 131 12.47 -15.07 0.13
C ASN A 131 12.09 -14.16 -1.06
N SER A 132 10.84 -13.76 -1.15
CA SER A 132 10.32 -12.94 -2.24
C SER A 132 10.38 -11.46 -1.89
N ILE A 133 10.52 -10.62 -2.92
CA ILE A 133 10.23 -9.21 -2.82
C ILE A 133 8.71 -9.05 -2.74
N VAL A 134 8.21 -8.34 -1.73
CA VAL A 134 6.77 -8.08 -1.57
C VAL A 134 6.48 -6.61 -1.77
N ILE A 135 5.56 -6.31 -2.68
CA ILE A 135 5.03 -4.97 -2.93
C ILE A 135 3.62 -4.88 -2.37
N THR A 136 3.38 -4.06 -1.35
CA THR A 136 2.03 -3.87 -0.79
C THR A 136 1.21 -2.88 -1.60
N ALA A 137 -0.07 -3.20 -1.82
CA ALA A 137 -1.04 -2.33 -2.47
C ALA A 137 -2.38 -2.31 -1.70
N ASP A 138 -3.19 -1.30 -1.95
CA ASP A 138 -4.54 -1.14 -1.41
C ASP A 138 -5.60 -1.51 -2.47
N ASP A 139 -6.79 -1.92 -2.00
CA ASP A 139 -7.88 -2.45 -2.82
C ASP A 139 -8.81 -1.38 -3.42
N ASP A 140 -8.46 -0.10 -3.27
CA ASP A 140 -9.25 1.04 -3.72
C ASP A 140 -8.47 2.02 -4.61
N ILE A 141 -7.33 1.62 -5.17
CA ILE A 141 -6.50 2.49 -6.02
C ILE A 141 -6.27 1.85 -7.41
N LEU A 142 -6.47 2.66 -8.45
CA LEU A 142 -6.10 2.32 -9.81
C LEU A 142 -4.69 2.85 -10.08
N TYR A 143 -3.74 1.93 -10.13
CA TYR A 143 -2.32 2.24 -10.24
C TYR A 143 -1.90 2.54 -11.68
N GLU A 144 -0.93 3.45 -11.83
CA GLU A 144 -0.31 3.71 -13.14
C GLU A 144 0.69 2.59 -13.47
N LYS A 145 0.86 2.28 -14.76
CA LYS A 145 1.58 1.08 -15.25
C LYS A 145 3.07 1.03 -14.92
N SER A 146 3.71 2.15 -14.59
CA SER A 146 5.14 2.24 -14.25
C SER A 146 5.42 2.10 -12.74
N LEU A 147 4.39 1.83 -11.93
CA LEU A 147 4.53 1.74 -10.47
C LEU A 147 5.58 0.72 -10.04
N ILE A 148 5.50 -0.51 -10.56
CA ILE A 148 6.44 -1.57 -10.17
C ILE A 148 7.81 -1.32 -10.79
N GLU A 149 7.85 -0.89 -12.06
CA GLU A 149 9.10 -0.56 -12.75
C GLU A 149 9.94 0.43 -11.94
N LYS A 150 9.32 1.50 -11.43
CA LYS A 150 10.02 2.51 -10.62
C LYS A 150 10.51 1.98 -9.28
N LEU A 151 9.73 1.13 -8.62
CA LEU A 151 10.17 0.47 -7.38
C LEU A 151 11.36 -0.46 -7.63
N ILE A 152 11.36 -1.20 -8.74
CA ILE A 152 12.43 -2.15 -9.09
C ILE A 152 13.71 -1.43 -9.51
N GLU A 153 13.62 -0.35 -10.31
CA GLU A 153 14.77 0.50 -10.64
C GLU A 153 15.46 1.02 -9.38
N PHE A 154 14.68 1.52 -8.41
CA PHE A 154 15.23 2.01 -7.14
C PHE A 154 15.75 0.88 -6.26
N HIS A 155 15.11 -0.30 -6.27
CA HIS A 155 15.60 -1.47 -5.55
C HIS A 155 16.97 -1.93 -6.08
N GLN A 156 17.23 -1.86 -7.39
CA GLN A 156 18.56 -2.15 -7.95
C GLN A 156 19.64 -1.21 -7.40
N LYS A 157 19.29 0.06 -7.16
CA LYS A 157 20.19 1.05 -6.54
C LYS A 157 20.32 0.88 -5.02
N TYR A 158 19.25 0.44 -4.37
CA TYR A 158 19.12 0.36 -2.91
C TYR A 158 18.55 -1.01 -2.47
N PRO A 159 19.28 -2.12 -2.68
CA PRO A 159 18.72 -3.47 -2.57
C PRO A 159 18.29 -3.86 -1.15
N ASN A 160 18.84 -3.21 -0.12
CA ASN A 160 18.63 -3.57 1.28
C ASN A 160 17.65 -2.64 2.02
N TYR A 161 17.02 -1.69 1.32
CA TYR A 161 16.13 -0.69 1.93
C TYR A 161 14.67 -0.92 1.53
N ILE A 162 13.77 -0.19 2.20
CA ILE A 162 12.35 -0.16 1.84
C ILE A 162 12.14 0.95 0.82
N LEU A 163 11.42 0.66 -0.25
CA LEU A 163 11.20 1.60 -1.35
C LEU A 163 9.72 1.92 -1.41
N CYS A 164 9.34 3.19 -1.47
CA CYS A 164 7.95 3.59 -1.66
C CYS A 164 7.82 4.68 -2.72
N ASN A 165 6.66 4.73 -3.37
CA ASN A 165 6.39 5.80 -4.35
C ASN A 165 5.85 7.08 -3.73
N SER A 166 5.45 7.04 -2.46
CA SER A 166 5.02 8.21 -1.71
C SER A 166 5.24 8.00 -0.22
N GLY A 167 5.56 9.10 0.46
CA GLY A 167 5.97 9.10 1.84
C GLY A 167 5.65 10.41 2.56
N ALA A 168 6.02 10.46 3.83
CA ALA A 168 6.00 11.66 4.65
C ALA A 168 7.30 11.77 5.47
N LEU A 169 7.70 12.99 5.77
CA LEU A 169 8.73 13.26 6.77
C LEU A 169 8.10 13.20 8.16
N LYS A 170 8.69 12.40 9.05
CA LYS A 170 8.26 12.24 10.43
C LYS A 170 8.78 13.40 11.28
N ILE A 171 7.86 14.25 11.73
CA ILE A 171 8.13 15.46 12.50
C ILE A 171 7.38 15.33 13.83
N GLY A 172 8.11 15.10 14.92
CA GLY A 172 7.53 14.82 16.23
C GLY A 172 6.63 13.57 16.28
N GLU A 173 6.01 13.37 17.45
CA GLU A 173 5.08 12.25 17.68
C GLU A 173 3.72 12.45 17.00
N ASN A 174 3.29 13.70 16.84
CA ASN A 174 1.98 13.99 16.28
C ASN A 174 1.99 13.73 14.77
N TYR A 175 1.28 12.69 14.35
CA TYR A 175 1.18 12.30 12.94
C TYR A 175 0.65 13.43 12.05
N LEU A 176 -0.18 14.33 12.59
CA LEU A 176 -0.73 15.46 11.83
C LEU A 176 0.33 16.50 11.46
N ASN A 177 1.45 16.55 12.18
CA ASN A 177 2.58 17.44 11.88
C ASN A 177 3.47 16.87 10.75
N TRP A 178 3.30 15.60 10.39
CA TRP A 178 4.16 14.95 9.40
C TRP A 178 3.96 15.56 8.01
N LYS A 179 5.07 15.99 7.41
CA LYS A 179 5.04 16.67 6.11
C LYS A 179 5.00 15.66 4.97
N ARG A 180 3.94 15.71 4.16
CA ARG A 180 3.82 14.86 2.96
C ARG A 180 4.89 15.21 1.93
N LEU A 181 5.58 14.19 1.41
CA LEU A 181 6.67 14.31 0.43
C LEU A 181 6.19 13.91 -0.97
N PHE A 182 5.10 14.53 -1.43
CA PHE A 182 4.53 14.19 -2.73
C PHE A 182 5.50 14.52 -3.87
N PHE A 183 5.82 13.50 -4.68
CA PHE A 183 6.72 13.61 -5.83
C PHE A 183 8.14 14.11 -5.48
N GLN A 184 8.57 13.89 -4.23
CA GLN A 184 9.88 14.29 -3.73
C GLN A 184 10.70 13.05 -3.41
N PRO A 185 11.58 12.59 -4.33
CA PRO A 185 12.45 11.46 -4.04
C PRO A 185 13.40 11.78 -2.88
N THR A 186 13.76 10.77 -2.11
CA THR A 186 14.66 10.93 -0.96
C THR A 186 15.91 10.09 -1.10
N GLN A 187 16.94 10.42 -0.33
CA GLN A 187 17.99 9.48 -0.01
C GLN A 187 17.51 8.52 1.09
N PRO A 188 18.22 7.39 1.32
CA PRO A 188 17.89 6.49 2.42
C PRO A 188 17.88 7.24 3.76
N ALA A 189 16.74 7.24 4.44
CA ALA A 189 16.59 7.90 5.73
C ALA A 189 15.69 7.13 6.71
N PHE A 190 15.93 7.32 8.01
CA PHE A 190 15.10 6.74 9.08
C PHE A 190 13.85 7.57 9.37
N ASN A 191 13.93 8.89 9.15
CA ASN A 191 12.86 9.85 9.40
C ASN A 191 11.80 9.91 8.28
N VAL A 192 11.84 9.00 7.32
CA VAL A 192 10.83 8.88 6.27
C VAL A 192 9.81 7.81 6.67
N MET A 193 8.55 8.11 6.43
CA MET A 193 7.42 7.20 6.54
C MET A 193 6.96 6.79 5.14
N GLN A 194 6.91 5.48 4.85
CA GLN A 194 6.21 4.98 3.67
C GLN A 194 4.69 5.14 3.84
N LEU A 195 3.98 5.51 2.78
CA LEU A 195 2.51 5.48 2.78
C LEU A 195 2.04 4.23 2.05
N GLY A 196 1.57 3.23 2.83
CA GLY A 196 1.35 1.86 2.38
C GLY A 196 0.44 1.71 1.16
N GLY A 197 -0.52 2.64 0.98
CA GLY A 197 -1.47 2.60 -0.14
C GLY A 197 -0.90 2.96 -1.52
N THR A 198 0.35 3.38 -1.61
CA THR A 198 0.92 3.97 -2.84
C THR A 198 1.84 3.02 -3.62
N GLY A 199 1.97 1.77 -3.15
CA GLY A 199 3.01 0.85 -3.60
C GLY A 199 4.26 1.00 -2.74
N THR A 200 4.51 0.03 -1.87
CA THR A 200 5.75 -0.06 -1.08
C THR A 200 6.38 -1.43 -1.28
N LEU A 201 7.65 -1.45 -1.67
CA LEU A 201 8.47 -2.64 -1.86
C LEU A 201 9.28 -2.94 -0.60
N TYR A 202 9.15 -4.18 -0.14
CA TYR A 202 9.90 -4.76 0.95
C TYR A 202 10.79 -5.88 0.41
N PRO A 203 12.13 -5.75 0.47
CA PRO A 203 13.03 -6.86 0.20
C PRO A 203 12.83 -7.99 1.21
N PRO A 204 13.21 -9.24 0.87
CA PRO A 204 13.14 -10.34 1.82
C PRO A 204 13.99 -10.03 3.06
N HIS A 205 13.49 -10.43 4.24
CA HIS A 205 14.18 -10.26 5.53
C HIS A 205 14.54 -8.80 5.90
N SER A 206 13.87 -7.82 5.29
CA SER A 206 14.14 -6.39 5.51
C SER A 206 13.47 -5.82 6.77
N LEU A 207 12.55 -6.54 7.39
CA LEU A 207 11.78 -6.10 8.56
C LEU A 207 12.26 -6.80 9.84
N TYR A 208 12.09 -6.12 10.97
CA TYR A 208 12.49 -6.62 12.28
C TYR A 208 11.74 -7.91 12.65
N LYS A 209 12.35 -8.77 13.47
CA LYS A 209 11.82 -10.10 13.85
C LYS A 209 10.40 -10.07 14.41
N ASP A 210 10.00 -8.95 15.02
CA ASP A 210 8.67 -8.81 15.59
C ASP A 210 7.58 -8.56 14.54
N VAL A 211 7.90 -8.38 13.26
CA VAL A 211 6.91 -8.09 12.19
C VAL A 211 5.72 -9.05 12.17
N PHE A 212 5.92 -10.32 12.55
CA PHE A 212 4.87 -11.34 12.63
C PHE A 212 4.30 -11.57 14.05
N ARG A 213 4.59 -10.69 15.00
CA ARG A 213 4.03 -10.71 16.36
C ARG A 213 2.65 -10.09 16.40
N LYS A 214 1.66 -10.92 16.08
CA LYS A 214 0.23 -10.56 16.06
C LYS A 214 -0.27 -9.99 17.38
N ASP A 215 0.21 -10.52 18.50
CA ASP A 215 -0.10 -9.99 19.83
C ASP A 215 0.36 -8.53 19.99
N ILE A 216 1.54 -8.18 19.46
CA ILE A 216 2.10 -6.84 19.59
C ILE A 216 1.39 -5.85 18.66
N PHE A 217 1.28 -6.14 17.36
CA PHE A 217 0.71 -5.12 16.46
C PHE A 217 -0.79 -4.91 16.67
N LEU A 218 -1.53 -5.91 17.17
CA LEU A 218 -2.94 -5.72 17.54
C LEU A 218 -3.08 -4.88 18.82
N GLU A 219 -2.08 -4.88 19.70
CA GLU A 219 -2.02 -4.01 20.88
C GLU A 219 -1.60 -2.58 20.49
N THR A 220 -0.55 -2.44 19.68
CA THR A 220 0.07 -1.13 19.43
C THR A 220 -0.49 -0.41 18.21
N CYS A 221 -0.75 -1.12 17.11
CA CYS A 221 -1.08 -0.54 15.81
C CYS A 221 -2.22 -1.26 15.07
N PRO A 222 -3.38 -1.56 15.69
CA PRO A 222 -4.43 -2.41 15.11
C PRO A 222 -5.12 -1.83 13.85
N LEU A 223 -4.86 -0.57 13.52
CA LEU A 223 -5.51 0.17 12.44
C LEU A 223 -4.53 0.74 11.41
N ALA A 224 -3.23 0.68 11.67
CA ALA A 224 -2.19 1.31 10.86
C ALA A 224 -1.04 0.34 10.57
N ASP A 225 -1.25 -0.52 9.57
CA ASP A 225 -0.24 -1.46 9.10
C ASP A 225 1.01 -0.76 8.56
N ASP A 226 0.86 0.41 7.94
CA ASP A 226 1.98 1.20 7.45
C ASP A 226 2.87 1.74 8.60
N ILE A 227 2.28 2.26 9.67
CA ILE A 227 3.00 2.73 10.87
C ILE A 227 3.75 1.56 11.52
N TRP A 228 3.08 0.41 11.66
CA TRP A 228 3.71 -0.81 12.15
C TRP A 228 4.92 -1.23 11.29
N LEU A 229 4.75 -1.29 9.96
CA LEU A 229 5.82 -1.68 9.04
C LEU A 229 6.97 -0.67 9.03
N ASN A 230 6.69 0.62 9.21
CA ASN A 230 7.73 1.64 9.38
C ASN A 230 8.54 1.41 10.67
N ALA A 231 7.87 1.11 11.78
CA ALA A 231 8.54 0.80 13.03
C ALA A 231 9.44 -0.45 12.88
N MET A 232 8.92 -1.51 12.25
CA MET A 232 9.69 -2.73 11.99
C MET A 232 10.86 -2.50 11.04
N THR A 233 10.76 -1.51 10.15
CA THR A 233 11.88 -1.10 9.29
C THR A 233 12.98 -0.43 10.11
N VAL A 234 12.62 0.56 10.94
CA VAL A 234 13.56 1.32 11.77
C VAL A 234 14.23 0.44 12.82
N LEU A 235 13.48 -0.46 13.48
CA LEU A 235 14.01 -1.41 14.47
C LEU A 235 15.00 -2.40 13.87
N ASN A 236 14.93 -2.66 12.56
CA ASN A 236 15.89 -3.51 11.85
C ASN A 236 17.08 -2.72 11.28
N ASP A 237 17.27 -1.48 11.75
CA ASP A 237 18.27 -0.52 11.25
C ASP A 237 18.23 -0.36 9.72
N LYS A 238 17.04 -0.50 9.13
CA LYS A 238 16.80 -0.24 7.71
C LYS A 238 16.22 1.16 7.51
N LYS A 239 16.50 1.70 6.33
CA LYS A 239 16.06 3.03 5.90
C LYS A 239 15.02 2.92 4.80
N ILE A 240 14.32 4.03 4.57
CA ILE A 240 13.31 4.14 3.51
C ILE A 240 13.79 5.14 2.45
N VAL A 241 13.43 4.85 1.20
CA VAL A 241 13.70 5.68 0.03
C VAL A 241 12.39 5.95 -0.70
N ILE A 242 12.09 7.22 -0.95
CA ILE A 242 11.00 7.62 -1.84
C ILE A 242 11.54 7.67 -3.27
N THR A 243 10.84 7.02 -4.21
CA THR A 243 11.19 7.02 -5.63
C THR A 243 10.87 8.36 -6.31
N ASP A 244 11.28 8.53 -7.55
CA ASP A 244 10.91 9.66 -8.40
C ASP A 244 9.56 9.45 -9.14
N TYR A 245 8.69 8.57 -8.61
CA TYR A 245 7.39 8.25 -9.20
C TYR A 245 6.45 9.47 -9.22
N GLY A 246 6.26 10.05 -10.41
CA GLY A 246 5.53 11.29 -10.65
C GLY A 246 4.02 11.15 -10.86
N TYR A 247 3.37 10.08 -10.37
CA TYR A 247 1.93 9.85 -10.58
C TYR A 247 1.16 9.79 -9.28
N TRP A 248 -0.08 10.27 -9.33
CA TRP A 248 -0.97 10.27 -8.19
C TRP A 248 -1.99 9.12 -8.26
N GLN A 249 -2.39 8.64 -7.08
CA GLN A 249 -3.34 7.56 -6.90
C GLN A 249 -4.72 7.94 -7.42
N MET A 250 -5.27 7.16 -8.34
CA MET A 250 -6.65 7.34 -8.80
C MET A 250 -7.58 6.46 -7.98
N PRO A 251 -8.39 7.00 -7.04
CA PRO A 251 -9.22 6.18 -6.18
C PRO A 251 -10.40 5.58 -6.95
N ILE A 252 -10.76 4.36 -6.58
CA ILE A 252 -11.99 3.70 -7.01
C ILE A 252 -13.16 4.32 -6.24
N LEU A 253 -14.24 4.62 -6.97
CA LEU A 253 -15.48 5.12 -6.40
C LEU A 253 -16.31 3.99 -5.80
N TYR A 254 -16.73 4.17 -4.56
CA TYR A 254 -17.61 3.27 -3.81
C TYR A 254 -18.77 4.09 -3.26
N LYS A 255 -19.98 3.50 -3.21
CA LYS A 255 -21.21 4.23 -2.83
C LYS A 255 -21.22 4.61 -1.34
N ASP A 256 -20.64 3.76 -0.48
CA ASP A 256 -20.66 3.90 0.99
C ASP A 256 -19.30 3.47 1.61
N ASN A 257 -18.23 4.23 1.35
CA ASN A 257 -16.86 3.87 1.75
C ASN A 257 -16.43 4.65 3.00
N ASP A 258 -16.77 4.13 4.16
CA ASP A 258 -16.08 4.50 5.40
C ASP A 258 -14.63 4.00 5.26
N THR A 259 -13.69 4.94 5.15
CA THR A 259 -12.26 4.59 5.02
C THR A 259 -11.64 4.46 6.40
N LEU A 260 -10.75 3.49 6.61
CA LEU A 260 -9.90 3.47 7.81
C LEU A 260 -9.15 4.81 7.97
N HIS A 261 -8.81 5.46 6.87
CA HIS A 261 -8.19 6.78 6.85
C HIS A 261 -9.03 7.87 7.53
N SER A 262 -10.37 7.86 7.40
CA SER A 262 -11.22 8.88 8.04
C SER A 262 -11.31 8.68 9.56
N VAL A 263 -11.29 7.44 10.04
CA VAL A 263 -11.22 7.14 11.48
C VAL A 263 -9.82 7.45 12.02
N ASN A 264 -8.77 6.99 11.32
CA ASN A 264 -7.39 7.08 11.80
C ASN A 264 -6.85 8.52 11.90
N ASN A 265 -7.20 9.38 10.93
CA ASN A 265 -6.78 10.78 10.93
C ASN A 265 -7.80 11.71 11.60
N GLY A 266 -9.10 11.40 11.51
CA GLY A 266 -10.15 12.22 12.11
C GLY A 266 -10.20 12.15 13.64
N GLU A 267 -9.79 11.02 14.22
CA GLU A 267 -9.78 10.78 15.68
C GLU A 267 -8.36 10.73 16.26
N ASN A 268 -7.33 11.18 15.51
CA ASN A 268 -5.93 11.18 15.93
C ASN A 268 -5.35 9.80 16.34
N GLN A 269 -5.95 8.71 15.86
CA GLN A 269 -5.54 7.34 16.23
C GLN A 269 -4.13 6.98 15.72
N ASN A 270 -3.66 7.61 14.65
CA ASN A 270 -2.30 7.40 14.18
C ASN A 270 -1.25 7.88 15.20
N THR A 271 -1.48 9.06 15.80
CA THR A 271 -0.62 9.59 16.87
C THR A 271 -0.64 8.66 18.08
N GLN A 272 -1.82 8.18 18.50
CA GLN A 272 -1.92 7.23 19.60
C GLN A 272 -1.16 5.91 19.33
N GLN A 273 -1.27 5.37 18.12
CA GLN A 273 -0.55 4.15 17.73
C GLN A 273 0.98 4.36 17.69
N ILE A 274 1.45 5.56 17.32
CA ILE A 274 2.88 5.93 17.41
C ILE A 274 3.34 5.97 18.87
N SER A 275 2.60 6.64 19.77
CA SER A 275 2.96 6.69 21.18
C SER A 275 2.96 5.29 21.83
N ASN A 276 2.05 4.40 21.42
CA ASN A 276 2.05 3.00 21.86
C ASN A 276 3.33 2.25 21.43
N LEU A 277 3.82 2.49 20.20
CA LEU A 277 5.08 1.92 19.72
C LEU A 277 6.28 2.45 20.50
N ILE A 278 6.34 3.76 20.74
CA ILE A 278 7.41 4.39 21.54
C ILE A 278 7.43 3.80 22.95
N LYS A 279 6.25 3.65 23.58
CA LYS A 279 6.13 2.99 24.88
C LYS A 279 6.60 1.54 24.85
N LYS A 280 6.32 0.79 23.77
CA LYS A 280 6.68 -0.62 23.62
C LYS A 280 8.18 -0.84 23.42
N TYR A 281 8.82 -0.02 22.58
CA TYR A 281 10.21 -0.23 22.13
C TYR A 281 11.24 0.74 22.76
N GLY A 282 10.78 1.75 23.49
CA GLY A 282 11.62 2.63 24.31
C GLY A 282 12.32 3.76 23.54
N LYS A 283 13.13 4.52 24.28
CA LYS A 283 13.75 5.78 23.81
C LYS A 283 14.77 5.60 22.69
N GLU A 284 15.45 4.45 22.63
CA GLU A 284 16.40 4.20 21.54
C GLU A 284 15.66 4.13 20.19
N PHE A 285 14.53 3.41 20.15
CA PHE A 285 13.66 3.38 18.98
C PHE A 285 13.12 4.77 18.64
N GLU A 286 12.61 5.49 19.64
CA GLU A 286 12.07 6.85 19.48
C GLU A 286 13.07 7.79 18.78
N SER A 287 14.32 7.82 19.24
CA SER A 287 15.36 8.70 18.68
C SER A 287 15.73 8.41 17.22
N LYS A 288 15.49 7.18 16.74
CA LYS A 288 15.64 6.82 15.32
C LYS A 288 14.33 7.03 14.54
N PHE A 289 13.18 6.90 15.21
CA PHE A 289 11.88 6.84 14.58
C PHE A 289 11.33 8.23 14.22
N ILE A 290 11.50 9.24 15.07
CA ILE A 290 11.00 10.60 14.82
C ILE A 290 12.16 11.61 14.84
N VAL A 291 12.02 12.70 14.09
CA VAL A 291 12.90 13.87 14.25
C VAL A 291 12.22 14.82 15.21
N ASN A 292 12.97 15.32 16.19
CA ASN A 292 12.49 16.38 17.06
C ASN A 292 12.26 17.65 16.23
N GLU A 293 11.16 18.36 16.52
CA GLU A 293 10.97 19.72 16.03
C GLU A 293 12.09 20.58 16.64
N GLU A 294 12.90 21.24 15.78
CA GLU A 294 13.81 22.31 16.22
C GLU A 294 13.02 23.57 16.59
#